data_AF-A0A166BGU2-F1
#
_entry.id   AF-A0A166BGU2-F1
#
_cell.length_a   1.000
_cell.length_b   1.000
_cell.length_c   1.000
_cell.angle_alpha   90.00
_cell.angle_beta   90.00
_cell.angle_gamma   90.00
#
_symmetry.space_group_name_H-M   'P 1'
#
loop_
_entity.id
_entity.type
_entity.pdbx_description
1 polymer ?
#
loop_
_entity_poly.entity_id
_entity_poly.type
_entity_poly.pdbx_seq_one_letter_code
_entity_poly.pdbx_strand_id
1 'polypeptide(L)'
;MLVIGPIIFGLILGLVIGSQIKLNVNDSKFTLASFLIILIAGIIMAWQLGQFPFYDDVPIATGFLAALIGLFTGKLLFARSK
;
A
#
# COMPACT_ATOMS: atom_id res chain seq x y z
N MET A 1 -21.63 -4.07 1.86
CA MET A 1 -21.58 -3.51 0.49
C MET A 1 -20.20 -2.93 0.30
N LEU A 2 -19.44 -3.33 -0.72
CA LEU A 2 -18.08 -2.81 -0.92
C LEU A 2 -18.14 -1.31 -1.19
N VAL A 3 -17.40 -0.53 -0.41
CA VAL A 3 -17.34 0.92 -0.57
C VAL A 3 -16.24 1.27 -1.56
N ILE A 4 -16.65 1.80 -2.71
CA ILE A 4 -15.74 2.02 -3.85
C ILE A 4 -14.80 3.21 -3.61
N GLY A 5 -15.23 4.23 -2.87
CA GLY A 5 -14.44 5.45 -2.62
C GLY A 5 -13.04 5.17 -2.04
N PRO A 6 -12.93 4.48 -0.88
CA PRO A 6 -11.64 4.09 -0.30
C PRO A 6 -10.78 3.26 -1.25
N ILE A 7 -11.39 2.39 -2.06
CA ILE A 7 -10.67 1.55 -3.03
C ILE A 7 -10.03 2.41 -4.12
N ILE A 8 -10.78 3.32 -4.74
CA ILE A 8 -10.27 4.19 -5.80
C ILE A 8 -9.16 5.11 -5.23
N PHE A 9 -9.42 5.75 -4.10
CA PHE A 9 -8.44 6.65 -3.47
C PHE A 9 -7.16 5.89 -3.06
N GLY A 10 -7.32 4.72 -2.44
CA GLY A 10 -6.20 3.86 -2.10
C GLY A 10 -5.36 3.52 -3.33
N LEU A 11 -5.99 3.03 -4.41
CA LEU A 11 -5.31 2.69 -5.66
C LEU A 11 -4.54 3.87 -6.24
N ILE A 12 -5.15 5.05 -6.36
CA ILE A 12 -4.49 6.25 -6.91
C ILE A 12 -3.28 6.63 -6.05
N LEU A 13 -3.47 6.71 -4.73
CA LEU A 13 -2.42 7.11 -3.80
C LEU A 13 -1.26 6.10 -3.83
N GLY A 14 -1.58 4.81 -3.79
CA GLY A 14 -0.62 3.72 -3.95
C GLY A 14 0.15 3.84 -5.25
N LEU A 15 -0.53 4.05 -6.38
CA LEU A 15 0.09 4.16 -7.70
C LEU A 15 1.03 5.36 -7.79
N VAL A 16 0.63 6.51 -7.23
CA VAL A 16 1.50 7.69 -7.10
C VAL A 16 2.74 7.34 -6.28
N ILE A 17 2.61 6.80 -5.07
CA ILE A 17 3.78 6.43 -4.24
C ILE A 17 4.67 5.41 -4.95
N GLY A 18 4.07 4.34 -5.49
CA GLY A 18 4.76 3.26 -6.19
C GLY A 18 5.58 3.76 -7.37
N SER A 19 5.04 4.73 -8.13
CA SER A 19 5.74 5.34 -9.27
C SER A 19 7.01 6.11 -8.86
N GLN A 20 7.07 6.60 -7.62
CA GLN A 20 8.24 7.33 -7.09
C GLN A 20 9.30 6.40 -6.50
N ILE A 21 9.03 5.09 -6.37
CA ILE A 21 10.02 4.13 -5.87
C ILE A 21 11.10 3.95 -6.93
N LYS A 22 12.28 4.52 -6.66
CA LYS A 22 13.45 4.43 -7.55
C LYS A 22 14.00 3.01 -7.57
N LEU A 23 14.33 2.52 -8.77
CA LEU A 23 15.06 1.28 -8.94
C LEU A 23 16.55 1.53 -8.70
N ASN A 24 17.23 0.61 -8.00
CA ASN A 24 18.68 0.65 -7.74
C ASN A 24 19.17 1.74 -6.78
N VAL A 25 18.34 2.15 -5.81
CA VAL A 25 18.84 2.93 -4.67
C VAL A 25 19.50 1.98 -3.69
N ASN A 26 20.83 2.05 -3.57
CA ASN A 26 21.59 1.29 -2.59
C ASN A 26 21.59 2.02 -1.23
N ASP A 27 20.41 2.40 -0.74
CA ASP A 27 20.23 2.93 0.61
C ASP A 27 20.18 1.73 1.56
N SER A 28 21.36 1.19 1.86
CA SER A 28 21.63 -0.02 2.64
C SER A 28 21.17 0.03 4.12
N LYS A 29 20.30 0.97 4.48
CA LYS A 29 19.78 1.12 5.85
C LYS A 29 18.63 0.16 6.16
N PHE A 30 17.84 -0.23 5.15
CA PHE A 30 16.72 -1.16 5.33
C PHE A 30 16.96 -2.45 4.57
N THR A 31 16.96 -3.56 5.31
CA THR A 31 17.04 -4.90 4.73
C THR A 31 15.67 -5.32 4.18
N LEU A 32 15.66 -6.31 3.28
CA LEU A 32 14.41 -6.92 2.81
C LEU A 32 13.55 -7.43 3.97
N ALA A 33 14.18 -7.96 5.04
CA ALA A 33 13.48 -8.36 6.26
C ALA A 33 12.79 -7.17 6.95
N SER A 34 13.43 -5.99 6.99
CA SER A 34 12.83 -4.76 7.54
C SER A 34 11.57 -4.36 6.77
N PHE A 35 11.59 -4.46 5.43
CA PHE A 35 10.40 -4.19 4.61
C PHE A 35 9.27 -5.19 4.87
N LEU A 36 9.59 -6.48 5.03
CA LEU A 36 8.60 -7.49 5.37
C LEU A 36 7.95 -7.21 6.74
N ILE A 37 8.74 -6.83 7.75
CA ILE A 37 8.22 -6.49 9.08
C ILE A 37 7.29 -5.27 9.00
N ILE A 38 7.69 -4.21 8.28
CA ILE A 38 6.87 -3.01 8.09
C ILE A 38 5.55 -3.37 7.38
N LEU A 39 5.59 -4.23 6.37
CA LEU A 39 4.40 -4.67 5.64
C LEU A 39 3.44 -5.45 6.56
N ILE A 40 3.95 -6.39 7.36
CA ILE A 40 3.15 -7.15 8.33
C ILE A 40 2.52 -6.21 9.36
N ALA A 41 3.31 -5.28 9.92
CA ALA A 41 2.81 -4.28 10.86
C ALA A 41 1.69 -3.44 10.23
N GLY A 42 1.85 -3.01 8.97
CA GLY A 42 0.82 -2.29 8.22
C GLY A 42 -0.48 -3.09 8.07
N ILE A 43 -0.40 -4.39 7.77
CA ILE A 43 -1.58 -5.28 7.67
C ILE A 43 -2.29 -5.41 9.02
N ILE A 44 -1.52 -5.61 10.12
CA ILE A 44 -2.09 -5.69 11.47
C ILE A 44 -2.80 -4.39 11.83
N MET A 45 -2.18 -3.24 11.55
CA MET A 45 -2.80 -1.93 11.80
C MET A 45 -4.06 -1.73 10.97
N ALA A 46 -4.06 -2.09 9.69
CA ALA A 46 -5.22 -1.99 8.81
C ALA A 46 -6.38 -2.90 9.25
N TRP A 47 -6.08 -4.02 9.92
CA TRP A 47 -7.08 -4.89 10.53
C TRP A 47 -7.60 -4.32 11.85
N GLN A 48 -6.72 -3.91 12.75
CA GLN A 48 -7.10 -3.41 14.09
C GLN A 48 -7.83 -2.07 14.06
N LEU A 49 -7.43 -1.17 13.15
CA LEU A 49 -8.11 0.11 12.96
C LEU A 49 -9.43 -0.05 12.19
N GLY A 50 -9.55 -1.13 11.41
CA GLY A 50 -10.70 -1.36 10.53
C GLY A 50 -10.85 -0.27 9.48
N GLN A 51 -12.05 -0.21 8.89
CA GLN A 51 -12.35 0.74 7.83
C GLN A 51 -12.86 2.07 8.40
N PHE A 52 -12.39 3.19 7.83
CA PHE A 52 -12.95 4.51 8.12
C PHE A 52 -13.65 5.09 6.87
N PRO A 53 -14.84 5.72 7.01
CA PRO A 53 -15.79 5.57 8.13
C PRO A 53 -16.13 4.10 8.44
N PHE A 54 -16.60 3.77 9.65
CA PHE A 54 -16.88 2.39 10.10
C PHE A 54 -17.77 1.62 9.10
N TYR A 55 -17.15 0.89 8.17
CA TYR A 55 -17.83 0.09 7.16
C TYR A 55 -17.69 -1.39 7.50
N ASP A 56 -18.79 -2.15 7.37
CA ASP A 56 -18.86 -3.57 7.70
C ASP A 56 -18.65 -4.48 6.46
N ASP A 57 -17.83 -4.06 5.49
CA ASP A 57 -17.62 -4.81 4.25
C ASP A 57 -16.53 -5.87 4.37
N VAL A 58 -15.30 -5.51 4.74
CA VAL A 58 -14.21 -6.47 4.97
C VAL A 58 -13.43 -6.13 6.25
N PRO A 59 -12.87 -7.13 6.94
CA PRO A 59 -12.19 -6.92 8.21
C PRO A 59 -10.88 -6.12 8.11
N ILE A 60 -10.30 -6.02 6.91
CA ILE A 60 -9.08 -5.23 6.66
C ILE A 60 -9.48 -4.02 5.83
N ALA A 61 -9.03 -2.83 6.22
CA ALA A 61 -9.33 -1.59 5.53
C ALA A 61 -9.11 -1.70 4.00
N THR A 62 -10.20 -1.67 3.22
CA THR A 62 -10.16 -1.77 1.75
C THR A 62 -9.22 -0.75 1.11
N GLY A 63 -9.19 0.47 1.63
CA GLY A 63 -8.29 1.53 1.15
C GLY A 63 -6.81 1.20 1.34
N PHE A 64 -6.45 0.51 2.42
CA PHE A 64 -5.07 0.05 2.63
C PHE A 64 -4.70 -1.04 1.63
N LEU A 65 -5.57 -2.05 1.44
CA LEU A 65 -5.34 -3.11 0.45
C LEU A 65 -5.22 -2.55 -0.97
N ALA A 66 -6.11 -1.62 -1.32
CA ALA A 66 -6.10 -0.93 -2.59
C ALA A 66 -4.81 -0.12 -2.79
N ALA A 67 -4.35 0.59 -1.76
CA ALA A 67 -3.07 1.31 -1.80
C ALA A 67 -1.87 0.38 -1.92
N LEU A 68 -1.90 -0.79 -1.28
CA LEU A 68 -0.86 -1.80 -1.41
C LEU A 68 -0.77 -2.32 -2.85
N ILE A 69 -1.91 -2.66 -3.46
CA ILE A 69 -1.99 -3.07 -4.86
C ILE A 69 -1.47 -1.94 -5.77
N GLY A 70 -1.98 -0.72 -5.57
CA GLY A 70 -1.56 0.46 -6.32
C GLY A 70 -0.06 0.71 -6.22
N LEU A 71 0.55 0.54 -5.05
CA LEU A 71 1.98 0.71 -4.82
C LEU A 71 2.81 -0.30 -5.63
N PHE A 72 2.45 -1.58 -5.60
CA PHE A 72 3.16 -2.58 -6.38
C PHE A 72 2.95 -2.37 -7.88
N THR A 73 1.73 -2.10 -8.32
CA THR A 73 1.43 -1.80 -9.73
C THR A 73 2.16 -0.55 -10.20
N GLY A 74 2.15 0.53 -9.42
CA GLY A 74 2.82 1.78 -9.73
C GLY A 74 4.33 1.61 -9.84
N LYS A 75 4.92 0.82 -8.92
CA LYS A 75 6.32 0.44 -9.00
C LYS A 75 6.61 -0.39 -10.25
N LEU A 76 5.79 -1.39 -10.56
CA LEU A 76 6.01 -2.26 -11.72
C LEU A 76 5.90 -1.51 -13.06
N LEU A 77 4.94 -0.60 -13.19
CA LEU A 77 4.65 0.09 -14.44
C LEU A 77 5.47 1.37 -14.64
N PHE A 78 5.79 2.09 -13.57
CA PHE A 78 6.32 3.45 -13.66
C PHE A 78 7.65 3.67 -12.93
N ALA A 79 8.15 2.69 -12.16
CA ALA A 79 9.44 2.87 -11.50
C ALA A 79 10.54 3.07 -12.55
N ARG A 80 11.23 4.21 -12.45
CA ARG A 80 12.33 4.56 -13.34
C ARG A 80 13.66 4.17 -12.69
N SER A 81 14.57 3.68 -13.53
CA SER A 81 15.98 3.53 -13.16
C SER A 81 16.68 4.83 -13.56
N LYS A 82 17.31 5.49 -12.58
CA LYS A 82 17.88 6.86 -12.57
C LYS A 82 16.87 8.01 -12.42
#